data_AF-A0A947XV73-F1
#
_entry.id   AF-A0A947XV73-F1
#
_cell.length_a   1.000
_cell.length_b   1.000
_cell.length_c   1.000
_cell.angle_alpha   90.00
_cell.angle_beta   90.00
_cell.angle_gamma   90.00
#
_symmetry.space_group_name_H-M   'P 1'
#
loop_
_entity.id
_entity.type
_entity.pdbx_description
1 polymer ?
#
loop_
_entity_poly.entity_id
_entity_poly.type
_entity_poly.pdbx_seq_one_letter_code
_entity_poly.pdbx_strand_id
1 'polypeptide(L)'
;MVGEIRDADTAQIAVQSALTGHLVFTTVHANNVFDVIGRFIHMGVDPYSFVSALNGIVAQRLLRMNCPHCAAPNVPSAEMMELSGLTPEKTRDFTFRQGSGCGHCRGSGYRGRHAIAEILLLTDELRELIVARAPIGQIKEAAERGGTRNLREAALALVKSGDTTLEEINRVTLVG
;
A
#
# COMPACT_ATOMS: atom_id res chain seq x y z
N MET A 1 -7.43 21.74 1.21
CA MET A 1 -6.47 20.72 0.74
C MET A 1 -5.07 21.27 0.92
N VAL A 2 -4.19 20.52 1.57
CA VAL A 2 -2.75 20.81 1.65
C VAL A 2 -2.07 19.88 0.64
N GLY A 3 -1.25 20.40 -0.26
CA GLY A 3 -0.68 19.58 -1.33
C GLY A 3 0.19 18.43 -0.79
N GLU A 4 1.16 18.79 0.04
CA GLU A 4 2.10 17.86 0.68
C GLU A 4 2.59 18.45 2.01
N ILE A 5 2.72 17.62 3.04
CA ILE A 5 3.34 17.99 4.31
C ILE A 5 4.80 17.52 4.30
N ARG A 6 5.72 18.47 4.40
CA ARG A 6 7.17 18.23 4.40
C ARG A 6 7.87 18.61 5.71
N ASP A 7 7.21 19.40 6.53
CA ASP A 7 7.76 20.03 7.72
C ASP A 7 6.77 20.06 8.89
N ALA A 8 7.30 20.34 10.08
CA ALA A 8 6.56 20.38 11.34
C ALA A 8 5.46 21.45 11.35
N ASP A 9 5.75 22.64 10.85
CA ASP A 9 4.82 23.77 10.88
C ASP A 9 3.57 23.48 10.06
N THR A 10 3.76 22.99 8.82
CA THR A 10 2.66 22.59 7.94
C THR A 10 1.87 21.43 8.53
N ALA A 11 2.55 20.46 9.16
CA ALA A 11 1.88 19.33 9.83
C ALA A 11 0.97 19.80 10.97
N GLN A 12 1.46 20.71 11.82
CA GLN A 12 0.69 21.26 12.94
C GLN A 12 -0.53 22.05 12.45
N ILE A 13 -0.37 22.93 11.46
CA ILE A 13 -1.47 23.71 10.89
C ILE A 13 -2.54 22.79 10.29
N ALA A 14 -2.14 21.75 9.56
CA ALA A 14 -3.08 20.79 8.96
C ALA A 14 -3.89 20.04 10.03
N VAL A 15 -3.24 19.58 11.10
CA VAL A 15 -3.90 18.88 12.22
C VAL A 15 -4.84 19.82 12.97
N GLN A 16 -4.42 21.05 13.29
CA GLN A 16 -5.29 22.03 13.96
C GLN A 16 -6.49 22.43 13.09
N SER A 17 -6.30 22.56 11.78
CA SER A 17 -7.41 22.82 10.85
C SER A 17 -8.43 21.69 10.86
N ALA A 18 -7.98 20.43 10.93
CA ALA A 18 -8.86 19.28 11.05
C ALA A 18 -9.58 19.22 12.40
N LEU A 19 -8.89 19.50 13.51
CA LEU A 19 -9.49 19.53 14.85
C LEU A 19 -10.55 20.64 15.02
N THR A 20 -10.46 21.71 14.25
CA THR A 20 -11.48 22.79 14.21
C THR A 20 -12.67 22.47 13.30
N GLY A 21 -12.75 21.24 12.77
CA GLY A 21 -13.91 20.75 12.02
C GLY A 21 -13.80 20.86 10.50
N HIS A 22 -12.64 21.23 9.95
CA HIS A 22 -12.44 21.25 8.50
C HIS A 22 -12.06 19.85 7.98
N LEU A 23 -12.61 19.47 6.83
CA LEU A 23 -12.13 18.28 6.13
C LEU A 23 -10.79 18.59 5.43
N VAL A 24 -9.71 17.98 5.91
CA VAL A 24 -8.36 18.19 5.38
C VAL A 24 -7.89 16.97 4.61
N PHE A 25 -7.59 17.17 3.32
CA PHE A 25 -6.83 16.22 2.50
C PHE A 25 -5.40 16.70 2.36
N THR A 26 -4.44 15.80 2.57
CA THR A 26 -3.02 16.06 2.43
C THR A 26 -2.26 14.82 1.96
N THR A 27 -1.04 15.02 1.47
CA THR A 27 -0.12 13.92 1.13
C THR A 27 1.15 14.00 1.97
N VAL A 28 1.80 12.85 2.17
CA VAL A 28 3.11 12.72 2.80
C VAL A 28 3.84 11.53 2.18
N HIS A 29 5.17 11.62 2.08
CA HIS A 29 5.99 10.50 1.65
C HIS A 29 6.18 9.48 2.79
N ALA A 30 5.65 8.27 2.58
CA ALA A 30 5.74 7.12 3.49
C ALA A 30 5.70 5.82 2.67
N ASN A 31 6.23 4.71 3.19
CA ASN A 31 6.24 3.45 2.45
C ASN A 31 4.95 2.64 2.61
N ASN A 32 4.28 2.79 3.74
CA ASN A 32 3.01 2.15 4.11
C ASN A 32 2.19 3.11 5.00
N VAL A 33 0.98 2.72 5.34
CA VAL A 33 0.07 3.53 6.17
C VAL A 33 0.59 3.77 7.60
N PHE A 34 1.34 2.84 8.18
CA PHE A 34 1.85 2.95 9.54
C PHE A 34 3.06 3.89 9.64
N ASP A 35 3.90 3.94 8.61
CA ASP A 35 5.03 4.87 8.51
C ASP A 35 4.56 6.34 8.60
N VAL A 36 3.34 6.64 8.13
CA VAL A 36 2.74 7.99 8.24
C VAL A 36 2.59 8.42 9.69
N ILE A 37 2.19 7.51 10.58
CA ILE A 37 2.07 7.78 12.02
C ILE A 37 3.44 8.21 12.58
N GLY A 38 4.48 7.44 12.26
CA GLY A 38 5.85 7.77 12.66
C GLY A 38 6.34 9.11 12.10
N ARG A 39 6.02 9.43 10.83
CA ARG A 39 6.38 10.71 10.21
C ARG A 39 5.80 11.91 10.95
N PHE A 40 4.51 11.87 11.32
CA PHE A 40 3.88 12.96 12.07
C PHE A 40 4.45 13.12 13.48
N ILE A 41 4.73 12.01 14.17
CA ILE A 41 5.39 12.03 15.48
C ILE A 41 6.80 12.63 15.37
N HIS A 42 7.56 12.27 14.34
CA HIS A 42 8.90 12.83 14.09
C HIS A 42 8.85 14.32 13.73
N MET A 43 7.76 14.79 13.13
CA MET A 43 7.48 16.21 12.88
C MET A 43 6.97 16.95 14.12
N GLY A 44 6.98 16.32 15.31
CA GLY A 44 6.61 16.96 16.56
C GLY A 44 5.10 17.09 16.77
N VAL A 45 4.28 16.41 15.97
CA VAL A 45 2.83 16.35 16.20
C VAL A 45 2.56 15.39 17.34
N ASP A 46 1.85 15.89 18.36
CA ASP A 46 1.39 15.09 19.49
C ASP A 46 0.50 13.91 19.02
N PRO A 47 0.77 12.66 19.45
CA PRO A 47 -0.01 11.50 19.03
C PRO A 47 -1.50 11.63 19.26
N TYR A 48 -1.92 12.22 20.40
CA TYR A 48 -3.34 12.39 20.72
C TYR A 48 -4.02 13.34 19.74
N SER A 49 -3.39 14.48 19.46
CA SER A 49 -3.86 15.45 18.47
C SER A 49 -3.93 14.85 17.06
N PHE A 50 -2.92 14.06 16.69
CA PHE A 50 -2.87 13.38 15.40
C PHE A 50 -4.02 12.38 15.23
N VAL A 51 -4.20 11.46 16.18
CA VAL A 51 -5.28 10.47 16.07
C VAL A 51 -6.64 11.14 16.10
N SER A 52 -6.84 12.16 16.94
CA SER A 52 -8.12 12.87 17.06
C SER A 52 -8.53 13.58 15.77
N ALA A 53 -7.55 14.08 15.01
CA ALA A 53 -7.79 14.71 13.71
C ALA A 53 -7.93 13.72 12.54
N LEU A 54 -7.44 12.49 12.70
CA LEU A 54 -7.28 11.53 11.61
C LEU A 54 -8.52 10.64 11.43
N ASN A 55 -9.05 10.63 10.21
CA ASN A 55 -10.11 9.71 9.80
C ASN A 55 -9.56 8.40 9.21
N GLY A 56 -8.51 8.52 8.39
CA GLY A 56 -7.87 7.37 7.76
C GLY A 56 -6.67 7.75 6.90
N ILE A 57 -5.92 6.75 6.47
CA ILE A 57 -4.70 6.87 5.68
C ILE A 57 -4.83 5.98 4.45
N VAL A 58 -4.42 6.50 3.29
CA VAL A 58 -4.32 5.72 2.05
C VAL A 58 -2.87 5.71 1.60
N ALA A 59 -2.25 4.53 1.58
CA ALA A 59 -0.98 4.31 0.92
C ALA A 59 -1.24 3.68 -0.44
N GLN A 60 -0.61 4.19 -1.51
CA GLN A 60 -0.85 3.69 -2.86
C GLN A 60 0.45 3.44 -3.62
N ARG A 61 0.41 2.47 -4.53
CA ARG A 61 1.46 2.22 -5.53
C ARG A 61 0.82 2.04 -6.90
N LEU A 62 1.58 2.40 -7.94
CA LEU A 62 1.23 2.11 -9.32
C LEU A 62 2.06 0.94 -9.82
N LEU A 63 1.39 -0.06 -10.37
CA LEU A 63 2.03 -1.19 -11.02
C LEU A 63 1.68 -1.23 -12.51
N ARG A 64 2.56 -1.84 -13.28
CA ARG A 64 2.40 -2.08 -14.71
C ARG A 64 1.49 -3.28 -14.95
N MET A 65 0.62 -3.18 -15.94
CA MET A 65 -0.30 -4.26 -16.31
C MET A 65 0.27 -5.06 -17.49
N ASN A 66 0.02 -6.37 -17.49
CA ASN A 66 0.37 -7.24 -18.61
C ASN A 66 -0.22 -6.68 -19.92
N CYS A 67 0.56 -6.69 -20.98
CA CYS A 67 0.10 -6.22 -22.28
C CYS A 67 -0.98 -7.16 -22.85
N PRO A 68 -2.19 -6.67 -23.17
CA PRO A 68 -3.30 -7.53 -23.60
C PRO A 68 -3.06 -8.21 -24.95
N HIS A 69 -2.08 -7.75 -25.74
CA HIS A 69 -1.77 -8.28 -27.07
C HIS A 69 -0.70 -9.37 -27.08
N CYS A 70 0.12 -9.47 -26.04
CA CYS A 70 1.24 -10.42 -26.01
C CYS A 70 1.36 -11.20 -24.70
N ALA A 71 0.46 -10.98 -23.73
CA ALA A 71 0.42 -11.76 -22.50
C ALA A 71 -0.10 -13.18 -22.78
N ALA A 72 0.73 -14.17 -22.46
CA ALA A 72 0.38 -15.59 -22.55
C ALA A 72 0.54 -16.26 -21.18
N PRO A 73 -0.08 -17.44 -20.95
CA PRO A 73 0.18 -18.23 -19.76
C PRO A 73 1.67 -18.47 -19.57
N ASN A 74 2.18 -18.13 -18.40
CA ASN A 74 3.58 -18.32 -18.04
C ASN A 74 3.66 -18.58 -16.55
N VAL A 75 4.05 -19.79 -16.16
CA VAL A 75 4.21 -20.15 -14.74
C VAL A 75 5.60 -19.68 -14.29
N PRO A 76 5.71 -18.85 -13.23
CA PRO A 76 6.99 -18.43 -12.68
C PRO A 76 7.84 -19.61 -12.22
N SER A 77 9.16 -19.42 -12.14
CA SER A 77 10.05 -20.42 -11.54
C SER A 77 9.73 -20.63 -10.05
N ALA A 78 10.07 -21.82 -9.52
CA ALA A 78 9.91 -22.11 -8.09
C ALA A 78 10.67 -21.10 -7.22
N GLU A 79 11.89 -20.72 -7.63
CA GLU A 79 12.69 -19.68 -6.97
C GLU A 79 11.96 -18.32 -6.93
N MET A 80 11.33 -17.91 -8.04
CA MET A 80 10.57 -16.66 -8.07
C MET A 80 9.33 -16.72 -7.19
N MET A 81 8.66 -17.87 -7.10
CA MET A 81 7.53 -18.05 -6.19
C MET A 81 7.98 -17.95 -4.72
N GLU A 82 9.08 -18.62 -4.37
CA GLU A 82 9.66 -18.60 -3.02
C GLU A 82 10.09 -17.18 -2.62
N LEU A 83 10.84 -16.49 -3.48
CA LEU A 83 11.22 -15.08 -3.29
C LEU A 83 10.01 -14.16 -3.18
N SER A 84 8.84 -14.57 -3.68
CA SER A 84 7.58 -13.84 -3.60
C SER A 84 6.74 -14.19 -2.37
N GLY A 85 7.22 -15.07 -1.49
CA GLY A 85 6.50 -15.56 -0.30
C GLY A 85 5.36 -16.52 -0.62
N LEU A 86 5.40 -17.18 -1.78
CA LEU A 86 4.35 -18.08 -2.26
C LEU A 86 4.79 -19.54 -2.23
N THR A 87 3.86 -20.42 -1.90
CA THR A 87 4.05 -21.87 -2.02
C THR A 87 3.23 -22.43 -3.19
N PRO A 88 3.62 -23.57 -3.78
CA PRO A 88 2.86 -24.21 -4.87
C PRO A 88 1.39 -24.48 -4.52
N GLU A 89 1.08 -24.73 -3.24
CA GLU A 89 -0.29 -24.98 -2.77
C GLU A 89 -1.14 -23.71 -2.81
N LYS A 90 -0.56 -22.57 -2.42
CA LYS A 90 -1.23 -21.27 -2.41
C LYS A 90 -1.46 -20.70 -3.81
N THR A 91 -0.76 -21.22 -4.82
CA THR A 91 -0.81 -20.70 -6.20
C THR A 91 -1.55 -21.62 -7.16
N ARG A 92 -2.20 -22.69 -6.68
CA ARG A 92 -2.93 -23.66 -7.52
C ARG A 92 -4.03 -23.03 -8.37
N ASP A 93 -4.65 -21.96 -7.87
CA ASP A 93 -5.73 -21.23 -8.53
C ASP A 93 -5.27 -19.93 -9.20
N PHE A 94 -3.95 -19.73 -9.36
CA PHE A 94 -3.39 -18.54 -10.00
C PHE A 94 -3.32 -18.75 -11.52
N THR A 95 -3.79 -17.75 -12.26
CA THR A 95 -3.68 -17.71 -13.72
C THR A 95 -2.47 -16.86 -14.11
N PHE A 96 -1.26 -17.37 -13.88
CA PHE A 96 -0.06 -16.59 -14.19
C PHE A 96 0.07 -16.29 -15.69
N ARG A 97 0.34 -15.03 -16.01
CA ARG A 97 0.56 -14.54 -17.37
C ARG A 97 1.75 -13.60 -17.41
N GLN A 98 2.44 -13.58 -18.55
CA GLN A 98 3.53 -12.66 -18.81
C GLN A 98 3.50 -12.20 -20.27
N GLY A 99 3.69 -10.90 -20.49
CA GLY A 99 3.84 -10.34 -21.83
C GLY A 99 5.24 -10.58 -22.40
N SER A 100 5.34 -11.20 -23.57
CA SER A 100 6.61 -11.43 -24.26
C SER A 100 7.22 -10.17 -24.90
N GLY A 101 6.44 -9.10 -25.03
CA GLY A 101 6.82 -7.88 -25.74
C GLY A 101 6.32 -7.88 -27.19
N CYS A 102 5.73 -6.76 -27.62
CA CYS A 102 5.24 -6.56 -28.99
C CYS A 102 5.21 -5.07 -29.33
N GLY A 103 4.84 -4.72 -30.58
CA GLY A 103 4.73 -3.33 -31.02
C GLY A 103 3.78 -2.47 -30.16
N HIS A 104 2.68 -3.04 -29.68
CA HIS A 104 1.68 -2.33 -28.85
C HIS A 104 2.20 -1.90 -27.47
N CYS A 105 3.12 -2.65 -26.89
CA CYS A 105 3.77 -2.32 -25.62
C CYS A 105 5.22 -1.85 -25.78
N ARG A 106 5.65 -1.58 -27.02
CA ARG A 106 7.02 -1.17 -27.37
C ARG A 106 8.07 -2.14 -26.81
N GLY A 107 7.80 -3.44 -26.89
CA GLY A 107 8.69 -4.50 -26.42
C GLY A 107 8.75 -4.73 -24.91
N SER A 108 8.07 -3.92 -24.08
CA SER A 108 8.19 -4.02 -22.62
C SER A 108 7.47 -5.20 -21.96
N GLY A 109 6.52 -5.83 -22.67
CA GLY A 109 5.62 -6.83 -22.08
C GLY A 109 4.46 -6.23 -21.26
N TYR A 110 4.50 -4.94 -20.94
CA TYR A 110 3.48 -4.27 -20.12
C TYR A 110 2.76 -3.13 -20.87
N ARG A 111 1.48 -2.89 -20.62
CA ARG A 111 0.73 -1.76 -21.18
C ARG A 111 -0.30 -1.23 -20.19
N GLY A 112 -0.19 0.05 -19.85
CA GLY A 112 -1.05 0.68 -18.85
C GLY A 112 -0.55 0.47 -17.41
N ARG A 113 -1.26 1.08 -16.46
CA ARG A 113 -0.97 1.01 -15.03
C ARG A 113 -2.25 0.79 -14.25
N HIS A 114 -2.14 0.13 -13.11
CA HIS A 114 -3.22 -0.04 -12.14
C HIS A 114 -2.75 0.44 -10.77
N ALA A 115 -3.64 1.11 -10.03
CA ALA A 115 -3.36 1.56 -8.69
C ALA A 115 -3.76 0.46 -7.70
N ILE A 116 -2.83 0.08 -6.82
CA ILE A 116 -3.13 -0.71 -5.64
C ILE A 116 -3.06 0.22 -4.43
N ALA A 117 -3.93 -0.02 -3.45
CA ALA A 117 -4.03 0.80 -2.27
C ALA A 117 -4.18 -0.05 -1.00
N GLU A 118 -3.54 0.42 0.05
CA GLU A 118 -3.75 0.01 1.44
C GLU A 118 -4.47 1.14 2.14
N ILE A 119 -5.60 0.83 2.77
CA ILE A 119 -6.48 1.81 3.39
C ILE A 119 -6.59 1.46 4.86
N LEU A 120 -6.03 2.32 5.70
CA LEU A 120 -6.16 2.23 7.16
C LEU A 120 -7.27 3.16 7.60
N LEU A 121 -8.38 2.59 8.07
CA LEU A 121 -9.44 3.34 8.75
C LEU A 121 -9.14 3.35 10.25
N LEU A 122 -9.24 4.52 10.87
CA LEU A 122 -8.83 4.67 12.26
C LEU A 122 -9.95 4.24 13.22
N THR A 123 -9.84 3.04 13.78
CA THR A 123 -10.73 2.49 14.82
C THR A 123 -10.34 2.98 16.21
N ASP A 124 -11.25 2.84 17.19
CA ASP A 124 -10.97 3.22 18.58
C ASP A 124 -9.79 2.43 19.18
N GLU A 125 -9.69 1.13 18.89
CA GLU A 125 -8.55 0.29 19.28
C GLU A 125 -7.23 0.85 18.71
N LEU A 126 -7.21 1.24 17.43
CA LEU A 126 -6.01 1.83 16.82
C LEU A 126 -5.66 3.19 17.45
N ARG A 127 -6.66 4.01 17.78
CA ARG A 127 -6.44 5.29 18.48
C ARG A 127 -5.73 5.06 19.81
N GLU A 128 -6.24 4.12 20.61
CA GLU A 128 -5.65 3.78 21.91
C GLU A 128 -4.21 3.27 21.77
N LEU A 129 -3.96 2.35 20.85
CA LEU A 129 -2.62 1.79 20.61
C LEU A 129 -1.62 2.86 20.15
N ILE A 130 -2.03 3.78 19.27
CA ILE A 130 -1.16 4.86 18.79
C ILE A 130 -0.85 5.86 19.91
N VAL A 131 -1.85 6.27 20.69
CA VAL A 131 -1.66 7.17 21.83
C VAL A 131 -0.75 6.54 22.89
N ALA A 132 -0.93 5.25 23.17
CA ALA A 132 -0.09 4.48 24.08
C ALA A 132 1.32 4.20 23.54
N ARG A 133 1.62 4.57 22.28
CA ARG A 133 2.88 4.27 21.58
C ARG A 133 3.20 2.77 21.61
N ALA A 134 2.18 1.94 21.39
CA ALA A 134 2.31 0.49 21.38
C ALA A 134 3.30 0.02 20.30
N PRO A 135 3.91 -1.16 20.46
CA PRO A 135 4.75 -1.75 19.43
C PRO A 135 4.01 -1.87 18.09
N ILE A 136 4.70 -1.57 16.99
CA ILE A 136 4.11 -1.56 15.65
C ILE A 136 3.42 -2.87 15.25
N GLY A 137 3.91 -4.01 15.77
CA GLY A 137 3.28 -5.31 15.55
C GLY A 137 1.83 -5.36 16.05
N GLN A 138 1.58 -4.82 17.26
CA GLN A 138 0.22 -4.79 17.83
C GLN A 138 -0.71 -3.88 17.02
N ILE A 139 -0.19 -2.74 16.53
CA ILE A 139 -0.94 -1.82 15.67
C ILE A 139 -1.31 -2.50 14.35
N LYS A 140 -0.37 -3.24 13.73
CA LYS A 140 -0.62 -4.00 12.50
C LYS A 140 -1.67 -5.08 12.70
N GLU A 141 -1.55 -5.88 13.76
CA GLU A 141 -2.54 -6.91 14.09
C GLU A 141 -3.95 -6.32 14.31
N ALA A 142 -4.05 -5.18 15.01
CA ALA A 142 -5.32 -4.48 15.19
C ALA A 142 -5.88 -3.95 13.86
N ALA A 143 -5.03 -3.40 13.00
CA ALA A 143 -5.42 -2.94 11.67
C ALA A 143 -5.93 -4.08 10.78
N GLU A 144 -5.26 -5.23 10.80
CA GLU A 144 -5.66 -6.44 10.09
C GLU A 144 -7.01 -6.97 10.59
N ARG A 145 -7.22 -7.03 11.91
CA ARG A 145 -8.53 -7.36 12.50
C ARG A 145 -9.62 -6.38 12.08
N GLY A 146 -9.27 -5.10 11.94
CA GLY A 146 -10.13 -4.04 11.42
C GLY A 146 -10.39 -4.12 9.91
N GLY A 147 -9.85 -5.11 9.21
CA GLY A 147 -10.07 -5.34 7.78
C GLY A 147 -9.13 -4.58 6.85
N THR A 148 -8.06 -3.99 7.37
CA THR A 148 -7.02 -3.36 6.54
C THR A 148 -6.33 -4.43 5.71
N ARG A 149 -6.32 -4.24 4.39
CA ARG A 149 -5.57 -5.09 3.45
C ARG A 149 -4.30 -4.36 3.03
N ASN A 150 -3.17 -5.04 3.13
CA ASN A 150 -1.89 -4.44 2.76
C ASN A 150 -1.72 -4.37 1.23
N LEU A 151 -0.76 -3.55 0.78
CA LEU A 151 -0.45 -3.40 -0.64
C LEU A 151 -0.08 -4.73 -1.32
N ARG A 152 0.58 -5.65 -0.60
CA ARG A 152 1.05 -6.92 -1.15
C ARG A 152 -0.10 -7.84 -1.49
N GLU A 153 -1.10 -7.94 -0.62
CA GLU A 153 -2.33 -8.71 -0.84
C GLU A 153 -3.12 -8.16 -2.03
N ALA A 154 -3.28 -6.84 -2.12
CA ALA A 154 -3.93 -6.20 -3.25
C ALA A 154 -3.19 -6.49 -4.57
N ALA A 155 -1.85 -6.50 -4.56
CA ALA A 155 -1.03 -6.82 -5.72
C ALA A 155 -1.11 -8.31 -6.11
N LEU A 156 -1.09 -9.22 -5.13
CA LEU A 156 -1.20 -10.65 -5.36
C LEU A 156 -2.54 -11.05 -5.97
N ALA A 157 -3.63 -10.36 -5.63
CA ALA A 157 -4.93 -10.57 -6.26
C ALA A 157 -4.89 -10.31 -7.78
N LEU A 158 -4.10 -9.33 -8.24
CA LEU A 158 -3.91 -9.03 -9.66
C LEU A 158 -2.98 -10.02 -10.36
N VAL A 159 -2.01 -10.59 -9.64
CA VAL A 159 -1.21 -11.69 -10.19
C VAL A 159 -2.06 -12.95 -10.33
N LYS A 160 -2.92 -13.22 -9.36
CA LYS A 160 -3.84 -14.36 -9.38
C LYS A 160 -4.77 -14.34 -10.59
N SER A 161 -5.26 -13.16 -11.00
CA SER A 161 -6.06 -12.98 -12.22
C SER A 161 -5.24 -12.91 -13.52
N GLY A 162 -3.91 -12.88 -13.44
CA GLY A 162 -3.01 -12.77 -14.60
C GLY A 162 -2.89 -11.35 -15.16
N ASP A 163 -3.35 -10.35 -14.41
CA ASP A 163 -3.33 -8.95 -14.83
C ASP A 163 -1.94 -8.31 -14.72
N THR A 164 -1.09 -8.83 -13.84
CA THR A 164 0.33 -8.44 -13.71
C THR A 164 1.20 -9.64 -13.33
N THR A 165 2.50 -9.43 -13.12
CA THR A 165 3.51 -10.47 -12.89
C THR A 165 4.04 -10.43 -11.46
N LEU A 166 4.65 -11.55 -11.01
CA LEU A 166 5.40 -11.57 -9.74
C LEU A 166 6.57 -10.58 -9.75
N GLU A 167 7.23 -10.43 -10.90
CA GLU A 167 8.33 -9.47 -11.11
C GLU A 167 7.86 -8.04 -10.80
N GLU A 168 6.70 -7.66 -11.33
CA GLU A 168 6.21 -6.31 -11.15
C GLU A 168 5.75 -6.04 -9.72
N ILE A 169 5.08 -6.99 -9.07
CA ILE A 169 4.65 -6.77 -7.68
C ILE A 169 5.83 -6.75 -6.71
N ASN A 170 6.88 -7.57 -6.93
CA ASN A 170 8.09 -7.56 -6.12
C ASN A 170 8.89 -6.25 -6.27
N ARG A 171 8.77 -5.57 -7.42
CA ARG A 171 9.40 -4.27 -7.66
C ARG A 171 8.75 -3.14 -6.85
N VAL A 172 7.45 -3.20 -6.59
CA VAL A 172 6.68 -2.08 -6.03
C VAL A 172 6.09 -2.33 -4.64
N THR A 173 6.13 -3.57 -4.15
CA THR A 173 5.68 -3.99 -2.81
C THR A 173 6.78 -4.77 -2.10
N LEU A 174 6.77 -4.73 -0.77
CA LEU A 174 7.65 -5.57 0.04
C LEU A 174 7.04 -6.97 0.18
N VAL A 175 7.88 -7.99 0.19
CA VAL A 175 7.51 -9.35 0.57
C VAL A 175 7.51 -9.38 2.09
N GLY A 176 6.33 -9.61 2.67
CA GLY A 176 6.13 -9.67 4.12
C GLY A 176 6.58 -10.99 4.72
#